data_AF-A0DEK8-F1
#
_entry.id   AF-A0DEK8-F1
#
_cell.length_a   1.000
_cell.length_b   1.000
_cell.length_c   1.000
_cell.angle_alpha   90.00
_cell.angle_beta   90.00
_cell.angle_gamma   90.00
#
_symmetry.space_group_name_H-M   'P 1'
#
loop_
_entity.id
_entity.type
_entity.pdbx_description
1 polymer ?
#
loop_
_entity_poly.entity_id
_entity_poly.type
_entity_poly.pdbx_seq_one_letter_code
_entity_poly.pdbx_strand_id
1 'polypeptide(L)'
;MIDQEFPPTIENVGKKKSLAWKAFNDFPLFVEQSSQFPKQGKLGNCYWIAPLVAVYAAKPQQIKSLFQSHDSDFTTVRFCIDGDWQQITVDHHFPYNEEKQKVAYSKLVDGALWAMILEKAWAKLYGSYQQISAGFNRTTFKVLTGAPTNKFRTRDPNFKEIINEIGALHFPVGANSKKQQIDNVFATNHAYSILKIDDDQIIVRNPWGLKNRDQHTLTFEEFKQRFASIECCYHFDGYQYQSEKVTSDVLEPVYFEIEIKAPGNYFFTVNQKNKRWFRNKPHLKYVISPCQIQMIYGDTILNQQHHQSNKEVWINWNFNRPCKIYIICQIEWQNIAVNEFIFNTYGPDFNQKRVHEIIQSNEDINNLGQIQFLQRDSEKEQEEEEKQNQNQQVEIQQIENAQVISPPPQQKERKSCGQCTIY
;
A
#
# COMPACT_ATOMS: atom_id res chain seq x y z
N MET A 1 0.20 -13.69 26.71
CA MET A 1 0.95 -12.47 27.14
C MET A 1 0.43 -11.22 26.43
N ILE A 2 0.81 -10.01 26.87
CA ILE A 2 0.34 -8.73 26.30
C ILE A 2 1.53 -7.89 25.80
N ASP A 3 1.37 -7.29 24.62
CA ASP A 3 2.25 -6.30 24.01
C ASP A 3 2.20 -4.98 24.79
N GLN A 4 3.32 -4.62 25.43
CA GLN A 4 3.41 -3.42 26.26
C GLN A 4 3.47 -2.12 25.45
N GLU A 5 3.87 -2.19 24.17
CA GLU A 5 3.95 -1.02 23.29
C GLU A 5 2.61 -0.75 22.58
N PHE A 6 1.75 -1.75 22.49
CA PHE A 6 0.41 -1.65 21.92
C PHE A 6 -0.63 -2.42 22.75
N PRO A 7 -0.82 -2.04 24.03
CA PRO A 7 -1.66 -2.79 24.96
C PRO A 7 -3.15 -2.74 24.55
N PRO A 8 -3.96 -3.70 25.04
CA PRO A 8 -5.39 -3.80 24.74
C PRO A 8 -6.22 -2.73 25.46
N THR A 9 -6.02 -1.47 25.08
CA THR A 9 -6.71 -0.31 25.66
C THR A 9 -7.60 0.38 24.63
N ILE A 10 -8.48 1.25 25.09
CA ILE A 10 -9.39 2.00 24.23
C ILE A 10 -8.65 2.99 23.32
N GLU A 11 -7.52 3.55 23.78
CA GLU A 11 -6.68 4.47 23.02
C GLU A 11 -6.17 3.83 21.73
N ASN A 12 -5.80 2.55 21.79
CA ASN A 12 -5.29 1.78 20.65
C ASN A 12 -6.38 1.33 19.68
N VAL A 13 -7.66 1.40 20.07
CA VAL A 13 -8.82 1.20 19.19
C VAL A 13 -9.24 2.52 18.51
N GLY A 14 -9.29 3.61 19.28
CA GLY A 14 -9.86 4.90 18.93
C GLY A 14 -11.10 5.26 19.76
N LYS A 15 -11.80 6.36 19.45
CA LYS A 15 -12.93 6.91 20.26
C LYS A 15 -14.16 5.98 20.44
N LYS A 16 -14.13 4.71 20.02
CA LYS A 16 -15.24 3.75 20.16
C LYS A 16 -15.27 3.13 21.55
N LYS A 17 -16.06 3.71 22.45
CA LYS A 17 -16.15 3.34 23.88
C LYS A 17 -16.71 1.94 24.20
N SER A 18 -17.16 1.15 23.23
CA SER A 18 -17.86 -0.12 23.46
C SER A 18 -17.14 -1.37 22.94
N LEU A 19 -15.84 -1.28 22.63
CA LEU A 19 -15.05 -2.43 22.18
C LEU A 19 -14.18 -2.95 23.33
N ALA A 20 -14.31 -4.25 23.60
CA ALA A 20 -13.40 -5.00 24.45
C ALA A 20 -12.21 -5.53 23.62
N TRP A 21 -11.31 -6.28 24.24
CA TRP A 21 -10.25 -7.02 23.57
C TRP A 21 -10.36 -8.49 23.91
N LYS A 22 -10.15 -9.37 22.93
CA LYS A 22 -10.23 -10.83 23.10
C LYS A 22 -8.99 -11.48 22.49
N ALA A 23 -8.42 -12.46 23.20
CA ALA A 23 -7.32 -13.28 22.72
C ALA A 23 -7.77 -14.32 21.69
N PHE A 24 -6.93 -14.60 20.70
CA PHE A 24 -7.17 -15.59 19.64
C PHE A 24 -6.00 -16.57 19.51
N ASN A 25 -5.31 -16.89 20.61
CA ASN A 25 -4.11 -17.74 20.64
C ASN A 25 -4.31 -19.15 20.04
N ASP A 26 -5.54 -19.68 20.06
CA ASP A 26 -5.85 -21.04 19.60
C ASP A 26 -6.10 -21.14 18.08
N PHE A 27 -6.06 -20.02 17.35
CA PHE A 27 -6.29 -20.00 15.91
C PHE A 27 -4.98 -20.13 15.13
N PRO A 28 -4.95 -20.89 14.02
CA PRO A 28 -3.74 -21.02 13.23
C PRO A 28 -3.38 -19.70 12.53
N LEU A 29 -2.07 -19.48 12.32
CA LEU A 29 -1.60 -18.32 11.57
C LEU A 29 -2.08 -18.35 10.10
N PHE A 30 -1.94 -19.52 9.46
CA PHE A 30 -2.36 -19.80 8.09
C PHE A 30 -3.10 -21.14 8.01
N VAL A 31 -3.94 -21.29 6.99
CA VAL A 31 -4.51 -22.57 6.57
C VAL A 31 -3.88 -23.02 5.25
N GLU A 32 -3.83 -24.33 4.99
CA GLU A 32 -3.23 -24.88 3.77
C GLU A 32 -3.97 -24.43 2.50
N GLN A 33 -5.30 -24.43 2.56
CA GLN A 33 -6.17 -23.99 1.47
C GLN A 33 -7.12 -22.92 1.99
N SER A 34 -7.03 -21.72 1.40
CA SER A 34 -7.94 -20.62 1.67
C SER A 34 -8.86 -20.44 0.48
N SER A 35 -10.16 -20.45 0.73
CA SER A 35 -11.22 -20.15 -0.23
C SER A 35 -11.73 -18.70 -0.09
N GLN A 36 -11.37 -18.03 1.01
CA GLN A 36 -11.80 -16.67 1.32
C GLN A 36 -10.66 -15.67 1.22
N PHE A 37 -11.05 -14.43 0.94
CA PHE A 37 -10.20 -13.26 1.05
C PHE A 37 -10.51 -12.47 2.32
N PRO A 38 -9.51 -11.75 2.87
CA PRO A 38 -9.71 -10.73 3.90
C PRO A 38 -10.92 -9.82 3.63
N LYS A 39 -11.62 -9.47 4.71
CA LYS A 39 -12.78 -8.58 4.67
C LYS A 39 -12.56 -7.41 5.61
N GLN A 40 -12.84 -6.21 5.10
CA GLN A 40 -12.79 -4.99 5.86
C GLN A 40 -13.85 -5.00 6.96
N GLY A 41 -13.45 -4.62 8.17
CA GLY A 41 -14.38 -4.41 9.28
C GLY A 41 -14.95 -3.00 9.32
N LYS A 42 -15.29 -2.51 10.51
CA LYS A 42 -15.88 -1.18 10.71
C LYS A 42 -14.84 -0.05 10.79
N LEU A 43 -13.84 -0.08 9.92
CA LEU A 43 -12.75 0.90 9.85
C LEU A 43 -12.59 1.38 8.41
N GLY A 44 -12.28 2.66 8.20
CA GLY A 44 -12.09 3.25 6.87
C GLY A 44 -10.76 2.89 6.22
N ASN A 45 -10.30 1.65 6.30
CA ASN A 45 -9.00 1.18 5.81
C ASN A 45 -9.14 0.32 4.53
N CYS A 46 -10.07 0.67 3.63
CA CYS A 46 -10.23 -0.04 2.35
C CYS A 46 -8.93 -0.05 1.53
N TYR A 47 -8.15 1.04 1.58
CA TYR A 47 -6.82 1.15 0.97
C TYR A 47 -5.79 0.17 1.55
N TRP A 48 -6.07 -0.44 2.71
CA TRP A 48 -5.24 -1.50 3.29
C TRP A 48 -5.72 -2.87 2.80
N ILE A 49 -7.02 -3.15 2.95
CA ILE A 49 -7.58 -4.48 2.66
C ILE A 49 -7.61 -4.79 1.17
N ALA A 50 -7.98 -3.83 0.32
CA ALA A 50 -8.05 -4.04 -1.12
C ALA A 50 -6.69 -4.44 -1.74
N PRO A 51 -5.59 -3.69 -1.55
CA PRO A 51 -4.29 -4.08 -2.10
C PRO A 51 -3.68 -5.28 -1.37
N LEU A 52 -3.94 -5.49 -0.07
CA LEU A 52 -3.55 -6.73 0.63
C LEU A 52 -4.12 -7.96 -0.08
N VAL A 53 -5.40 -7.91 -0.46
CA VAL A 53 -6.06 -8.97 -1.22
C VAL A 53 -5.48 -9.09 -2.63
N ALA A 54 -5.16 -7.98 -3.30
CA ALA A 54 -4.54 -8.02 -4.63
C ALA A 54 -3.15 -8.68 -4.59
N VAL A 55 -2.32 -8.37 -3.58
CA VAL A 55 -1.02 -9.04 -3.39
C VAL A 55 -1.23 -10.51 -3.04
N TYR A 56 -2.17 -10.84 -2.14
CA TYR A 56 -2.45 -12.23 -1.78
C TYR A 56 -2.92 -13.07 -2.98
N ALA A 57 -3.79 -12.51 -3.83
CA ALA A 57 -4.32 -13.19 -5.01
C ALA A 57 -3.25 -13.43 -6.08
N ALA A 58 -2.39 -12.43 -6.35
CA ALA A 58 -1.38 -12.52 -7.39
C ALA A 58 -0.08 -13.20 -6.91
N LYS A 59 0.31 -12.98 -5.65
CA LYS A 59 1.63 -13.28 -5.07
C LYS A 59 1.50 -13.78 -3.62
N PRO A 60 0.83 -14.93 -3.37
CA PRO A 60 0.54 -15.40 -2.01
C PRO A 60 1.80 -15.66 -1.17
N GLN A 61 2.91 -16.05 -1.79
CA GLN A 61 4.19 -16.25 -1.10
C GLN A 61 4.75 -14.95 -0.55
N GLN A 62 4.49 -13.81 -1.20
CA GLN A 62 4.90 -12.50 -0.68
C GLN A 62 4.16 -12.15 0.61
N ILE A 63 2.90 -12.58 0.79
CA ILE A 63 2.21 -12.38 2.07
C ILE A 63 2.82 -13.28 3.16
N LYS A 64 3.12 -14.53 2.83
CA LYS A 64 3.74 -15.47 3.78
C LYS A 64 5.13 -15.00 4.22
N SER A 65 5.93 -14.44 3.31
CA SER A 65 7.29 -13.96 3.60
C SER A 65 7.33 -12.78 4.59
N LEU A 66 6.21 -12.09 4.81
CA LEU A 66 6.13 -11.02 5.80
C LEU A 66 6.19 -11.54 7.23
N PHE A 67 5.80 -12.79 7.49
CA PHE A 67 5.77 -13.37 8.84
C PHE A 67 7.14 -13.94 9.18
N GLN A 68 7.83 -13.33 10.15
CA GLN A 68 9.21 -13.68 10.52
C GLN A 68 9.27 -14.71 11.64
N SER A 69 8.34 -14.64 12.60
CA SER A 69 8.20 -15.58 13.70
C SER A 69 6.77 -15.60 14.22
N HIS A 70 6.38 -16.73 14.82
CA HIS A 70 5.06 -16.94 15.41
C HIS A 70 5.19 -17.94 16.56
N ASP A 71 4.68 -17.57 17.73
CA ASP A 71 4.55 -18.44 18.90
C ASP A 71 3.11 -18.41 19.43
N SER A 72 2.86 -18.94 20.64
CA SER A 72 1.51 -19.01 21.22
C SER A 72 0.89 -17.64 21.52
N ASP A 73 1.70 -16.61 21.76
CA ASP A 73 1.26 -15.31 22.24
C ASP A 73 1.55 -14.16 21.26
N PHE A 74 2.61 -14.27 20.45
CA PHE A 74 3.10 -13.21 19.60
C PHE A 74 3.35 -13.66 18.17
N THR A 75 3.24 -12.70 17.26
CA THR A 75 3.69 -12.82 15.88
C THR A 75 4.52 -11.61 15.50
N THR A 76 5.69 -11.84 14.91
CA THR A 76 6.51 -10.78 14.31
C THR A 76 6.32 -10.79 12.80
N VAL A 77 5.94 -9.64 12.26
CA VAL A 77 5.90 -9.39 10.82
C VAL A 77 6.97 -8.38 10.43
N ARG A 78 7.33 -8.30 9.14
CA ARG A 78 8.14 -7.21 8.61
C ARG A 78 7.34 -6.36 7.63
N PHE A 79 7.58 -5.05 7.63
CA PHE A 79 7.00 -4.09 6.69
C PHE A 79 8.09 -3.20 6.10
N CYS A 80 7.96 -2.85 4.82
CA CYS A 80 8.85 -1.89 4.18
C CYS A 80 8.31 -0.46 4.40
N ILE A 81 8.82 0.19 5.45
CA ILE A 81 8.40 1.53 5.86
C ILE A 81 9.40 2.54 5.32
N ASP A 82 8.94 3.39 4.40
CA ASP A 82 9.76 4.43 3.78
C ASP A 82 11.04 3.85 3.12
N GLY A 83 10.97 2.64 2.56
CA GLY A 83 12.11 1.95 1.95
C GLY A 83 12.97 1.12 2.91
N ASP A 84 12.59 1.01 4.17
CA ASP A 84 13.32 0.24 5.18
C ASP A 84 12.48 -0.90 5.74
N TRP A 85 13.03 -2.11 5.74
CA TRP A 85 12.33 -3.28 6.25
C TRP A 85 12.43 -3.34 7.78
N GLN A 86 11.33 -3.07 8.44
CA GLN A 86 11.24 -3.02 9.90
C GLN A 86 10.41 -4.19 10.41
N GLN A 87 10.81 -4.77 11.54
CA GLN A 87 10.04 -5.81 12.22
C GLN A 87 9.05 -5.19 13.21
N ILE A 88 7.83 -5.72 13.24
CA ILE A 88 6.74 -5.31 14.11
C ILE A 88 6.19 -6.56 14.77
N THR A 89 6.33 -6.65 16.09
CA THR A 89 5.76 -7.72 16.91
C THR A 89 4.44 -7.26 17.50
N VAL A 90 3.41 -8.12 17.43
CA VAL A 90 2.11 -7.91 18.04
C VAL A 90 1.64 -9.16 18.77
N ASP A 91 0.92 -8.99 19.88
CA ASP A 91 0.21 -10.10 20.53
C ASP A 91 -1.07 -10.50 19.76
N HIS A 92 -1.72 -11.59 20.17
CA HIS A 92 -2.96 -12.10 19.57
C HIS A 92 -4.27 -11.59 20.22
N HIS A 93 -4.26 -10.45 20.90
CA HIS A 93 -5.47 -9.76 21.37
C HIS A 93 -6.00 -8.83 20.28
N PHE A 94 -7.30 -8.93 19.97
CA PHE A 94 -7.93 -8.11 18.94
C PHE A 94 -9.19 -7.39 19.46
N PRO A 95 -9.48 -6.18 18.96
CA PRO A 95 -10.69 -5.45 19.32
C PRO A 95 -11.95 -6.25 18.98
N TYR A 96 -12.80 -6.45 19.99
CA TYR A 96 -13.93 -7.36 19.96
C TYR A 96 -15.20 -6.65 20.44
N ASN A 97 -16.30 -6.85 19.71
CA ASN A 97 -17.60 -6.39 20.13
C ASN A 97 -18.33 -7.54 20.82
N GLU A 98 -18.42 -7.47 22.15
CA GLU A 98 -19.03 -8.50 22.98
C GLU A 98 -20.53 -8.66 22.71
N GLU A 99 -21.26 -7.56 22.50
CA GLU A 99 -22.70 -7.61 22.20
C GLU A 99 -23.02 -8.41 20.93
N LYS A 100 -22.19 -8.26 19.89
CA LYS A 100 -22.38 -8.92 18.57
C LYS A 100 -21.50 -10.15 18.40
N GLN A 101 -20.77 -10.54 19.44
CA GLN A 101 -19.84 -11.66 19.48
C GLN A 101 -18.94 -11.73 18.23
N LYS A 102 -18.32 -10.61 17.86
CA LYS A 102 -17.49 -10.52 16.64
C LYS A 102 -16.31 -9.56 16.78
N VAL A 103 -15.23 -9.88 16.08
CA VAL A 103 -14.10 -8.95 15.90
C VAL A 103 -14.56 -7.67 15.18
N ALA A 104 -14.00 -6.53 15.59
CA ALA A 104 -14.46 -5.21 15.15
C ALA A 104 -13.94 -4.82 13.75
N TYR A 105 -12.73 -5.28 13.42
CA TYR A 105 -11.99 -4.89 12.22
C TYR A 105 -11.84 -6.08 11.26
N SER A 106 -10.64 -6.35 10.74
CA SER A 106 -10.39 -7.54 9.93
C SER A 106 -10.83 -8.81 10.67
N LYS A 107 -11.32 -9.77 9.89
CA LYS A 107 -11.81 -11.06 10.38
C LYS A 107 -10.84 -12.17 10.04
N LEU A 108 -10.98 -13.28 10.76
CA LEU A 108 -10.34 -14.54 10.39
C LEU A 108 -10.65 -14.88 8.94
N VAL A 109 -9.63 -15.32 8.21
CA VAL A 109 -9.74 -15.77 6.82
C VAL A 109 -9.71 -17.28 6.83
N ASP A 110 -10.86 -17.94 6.64
CA ASP A 110 -11.00 -19.39 6.79
C ASP A 110 -10.45 -19.91 8.13
N GLY A 111 -10.65 -19.15 9.20
CA GLY A 111 -10.15 -19.49 10.54
C GLY A 111 -8.69 -19.08 10.81
N ALA A 112 -8.00 -18.46 9.85
CA ALA A 112 -6.61 -18.05 9.99
C ALA A 112 -6.43 -16.59 10.45
N LEU A 113 -5.36 -16.32 11.22
CA LEU A 113 -5.07 -15.02 11.85
C LEU A 113 -4.33 -14.01 10.96
N TRP A 114 -3.65 -14.45 9.91
CA TRP A 114 -2.66 -13.65 9.16
C TRP A 114 -3.15 -12.23 8.81
N ALA A 115 -4.39 -12.07 8.33
CA ALA A 115 -4.92 -10.77 7.92
C ALA A 115 -5.16 -9.83 9.12
N MET A 116 -5.63 -10.38 10.24
CA MET A 116 -5.83 -9.64 11.48
C MET A 116 -4.49 -9.16 12.06
N ILE A 117 -3.47 -10.01 12.01
CA ILE A 117 -2.12 -9.68 12.47
C ILE A 117 -1.51 -8.55 11.65
N LEU A 118 -1.59 -8.62 10.31
CA LEU A 118 -1.06 -7.56 9.45
C LEU A 118 -1.78 -6.22 9.69
N GLU A 119 -3.11 -6.23 9.82
CA GLU A 119 -3.86 -5.01 10.15
C GLU A 119 -3.50 -4.44 11.53
N LYS A 120 -3.32 -5.30 12.54
CA LYS A 120 -2.89 -4.89 13.88
C LYS A 120 -1.47 -4.32 13.89
N ALA A 121 -0.53 -4.96 13.20
CA ALA A 121 0.84 -4.46 13.07
C ALA A 121 0.86 -3.09 12.40
N TRP A 122 0.01 -2.88 11.38
CA TRP A 122 -0.15 -1.58 10.73
C TRP A 122 -0.74 -0.53 11.67
N ALA A 123 -1.75 -0.90 12.48
CA ALA A 123 -2.31 -0.04 13.51
C ALA A 123 -1.28 0.34 14.59
N LYS A 124 -0.47 -0.63 15.06
CA LYS A 124 0.61 -0.42 16.03
C LYS A 124 1.63 0.60 15.52
N LEU A 125 2.06 0.48 14.28
CA LEU A 125 3.02 1.41 13.67
C LEU A 125 2.55 2.88 13.72
N TYR A 126 1.23 3.13 13.65
CA TYR A 126 0.65 4.47 13.71
C TYR A 126 -0.05 4.82 15.01
N GLY A 127 0.09 3.97 16.03
CA GLY A 127 -0.38 4.22 17.39
C GLY A 127 -1.85 3.91 17.67
N SER A 128 -2.71 3.64 16.68
CA SER A 128 -4.04 3.06 16.91
C SER A 128 -4.71 2.58 15.62
N TYR A 129 -5.75 1.74 15.75
CA TYR A 129 -6.60 1.35 14.61
C TYR A 129 -7.26 2.57 13.96
N GLN A 130 -7.70 3.56 14.73
CA GLN A 130 -8.30 4.77 14.15
C GLN A 130 -7.32 5.53 13.23
N GLN A 131 -6.03 5.54 13.57
CA GLN A 131 -5.00 6.27 12.82
C GLN A 131 -4.66 5.68 11.45
N ILE A 132 -5.06 4.43 11.19
CA ILE A 132 -4.92 3.80 9.87
C ILE A 132 -6.14 3.97 8.98
N SER A 133 -7.09 4.84 9.34
CA SER A 133 -8.22 5.20 8.47
C SER A 133 -7.79 6.16 7.35
N ALA A 134 -8.28 5.89 6.14
CA ALA A 134 -7.95 6.57 4.89
C ALA A 134 -6.46 6.50 4.47
N GLY A 135 -6.24 6.40 3.18
CA GLY A 135 -4.92 6.20 2.58
C GLY A 135 -5.04 5.75 1.13
N PHE A 136 -3.93 5.31 0.54
CA PHE A 136 -3.83 4.96 -0.87
C PHE A 136 -3.35 3.52 -1.06
N ASN A 137 -3.77 2.87 -2.14
CA ASN A 137 -3.39 1.49 -2.42
C ASN A 137 -1.86 1.31 -2.49
N ARG A 138 -1.17 2.27 -3.11
CA ARG A 138 0.29 2.33 -3.26
C ARG A 138 1.02 2.32 -1.94
N THR A 139 0.46 2.93 -0.90
CA THR A 139 1.06 2.90 0.44
C THR A 139 1.13 1.46 0.92
N THR A 140 0.02 0.73 0.80
CA THR A 140 -0.05 -0.66 1.23
C THR A 140 0.79 -1.58 0.34
N PHE A 141 0.77 -1.40 -0.98
CA PHE A 141 1.63 -2.18 -1.88
C PHE A 141 3.11 -2.08 -1.49
N LYS A 142 3.61 -0.87 -1.26
CA LYS A 142 4.99 -0.63 -0.84
C LYS A 142 5.28 -1.27 0.52
N VAL A 143 4.40 -1.08 1.49
CA VAL A 143 4.54 -1.67 2.84
C VAL A 143 4.64 -3.20 2.79
N LEU A 144 3.83 -3.83 1.94
CA LEU A 144 3.76 -5.29 1.82
C LEU A 144 4.83 -5.89 0.91
N THR A 145 5.45 -5.12 0.01
CA THR A 145 6.32 -5.71 -1.04
C THR A 145 7.69 -5.05 -1.16
N GLY A 146 7.84 -3.82 -0.69
CA GLY A 146 8.99 -2.95 -0.99
C GLY A 146 9.11 -2.54 -2.47
N ALA A 147 8.26 -3.07 -3.35
CA ALA A 147 8.37 -2.87 -4.79
C ALA A 147 7.79 -1.49 -5.21
N PRO A 148 8.33 -0.90 -6.28
CA PRO A 148 7.77 0.31 -6.87
C PRO A 148 6.30 0.15 -7.26
N THR A 149 5.55 1.25 -7.17
CA THR A 149 4.13 1.28 -7.55
C THR A 149 3.89 2.49 -8.44
N ASN A 150 3.10 2.30 -9.50
CA ASN A 150 2.68 3.39 -10.37
C ASN A 150 1.15 3.54 -10.42
N LYS A 151 0.67 4.77 -10.64
CA LYS A 151 -0.75 5.12 -10.75
C LYS A 151 -1.11 5.45 -12.19
N PHE A 152 -2.18 4.83 -12.69
CA PHE A 152 -2.69 5.08 -14.03
C PHE A 152 -4.13 5.59 -13.96
N ARG A 153 -4.41 6.70 -14.64
CA ARG A 153 -5.78 7.23 -14.72
C ARG A 153 -6.55 6.47 -15.80
N THR A 154 -7.80 6.11 -15.51
CA THR A 154 -8.67 5.39 -16.46
C THR A 154 -9.05 6.21 -17.70
N ARG A 155 -8.85 7.54 -17.62
CA ARG A 155 -9.02 8.46 -18.74
C ARG A 155 -7.79 8.59 -19.65
N ASP A 156 -6.68 7.90 -19.35
CA ASP A 156 -5.53 7.87 -20.26
C ASP A 156 -5.98 7.28 -21.61
N PRO A 157 -5.67 7.92 -22.74
CA PRO A 157 -5.98 7.37 -24.05
C PRO A 157 -5.43 5.96 -24.28
N ASN A 158 -4.31 5.62 -23.62
CA ASN A 158 -3.63 4.31 -23.75
C ASN A 158 -3.99 3.35 -22.60
N PHE A 159 -5.08 3.60 -21.87
CA PHE A 159 -5.42 2.80 -20.69
C PHE A 159 -5.63 1.32 -21.03
N LYS A 160 -6.16 1.01 -22.23
CA LYS A 160 -6.41 -0.37 -22.66
C LYS A 160 -5.10 -1.14 -22.87
N GLU A 161 -4.11 -0.51 -23.48
CA GLU A 161 -2.78 -1.09 -23.70
C GLU A 161 -2.09 -1.30 -22.35
N ILE A 162 -2.13 -0.28 -21.48
CA ILE A 162 -1.52 -0.31 -20.14
C ILE A 162 -2.12 -1.43 -19.28
N ILE A 163 -3.45 -1.52 -19.17
CA ILE A 163 -4.11 -2.53 -18.32
C ILE A 163 -3.80 -3.94 -18.83
N ASN A 164 -3.74 -4.14 -20.16
CA ASN A 164 -3.42 -5.44 -20.75
C ASN A 164 -1.97 -5.87 -20.48
N GLU A 165 -1.00 -4.95 -20.60
CA GLU A 165 0.40 -5.23 -20.25
C GLU A 165 0.54 -5.61 -18.77
N ILE A 166 -0.14 -4.87 -17.88
CA ILE A 166 -0.18 -5.17 -16.44
C ILE A 166 -0.80 -6.55 -16.18
N GLY A 167 -1.88 -6.89 -16.90
CA GLY A 167 -2.55 -8.18 -16.82
C GLY A 167 -1.64 -9.34 -17.21
N ALA A 168 -0.91 -9.21 -18.32
CA ALA A 168 0.01 -10.24 -18.79
C ALA A 168 1.13 -10.57 -17.79
N LEU A 169 1.59 -9.57 -17.03
CA LEU A 169 2.65 -9.72 -16.02
C LEU A 169 2.13 -10.22 -14.66
N HIS A 170 0.81 -10.34 -14.49
CA HIS A 170 0.16 -10.80 -13.24
C HIS A 170 0.59 -9.97 -12.02
N PHE A 171 0.73 -8.66 -12.18
CA PHE A 171 1.06 -7.78 -11.06
C PHE A 171 -0.13 -7.59 -10.10
N PRO A 172 0.12 -7.36 -8.80
CA PRO A 172 -0.92 -6.90 -7.89
C PRO A 172 -1.43 -5.51 -8.30
N VAL A 173 -2.76 -5.36 -8.44
CA VAL A 173 -3.39 -4.09 -8.84
C VAL A 173 -4.56 -3.73 -7.93
N GLY A 174 -4.59 -2.47 -7.50
CA GLY A 174 -5.71 -1.85 -6.78
C GLY A 174 -6.40 -0.84 -7.68
N ALA A 175 -7.70 -0.64 -7.49
CA ALA A 175 -8.49 0.36 -8.21
C ALA A 175 -9.14 1.35 -7.24
N ASN A 176 -9.27 2.60 -7.65
CA ASN A 176 -9.97 3.64 -6.91
C ASN A 176 -11.24 4.03 -7.66
N SER A 177 -12.40 3.83 -7.03
CA SER A 177 -13.68 4.23 -7.61
C SER A 177 -13.79 5.76 -7.69
N LYS A 178 -14.59 6.26 -8.64
CA LYS A 178 -14.91 7.70 -8.71
C LYS A 178 -15.68 8.15 -7.46
N LYS A 179 -15.69 9.46 -7.23
CA LYS A 179 -16.52 10.09 -6.19
C LYS A 179 -18.00 10.16 -6.60
N GLN A 180 -18.26 10.33 -7.90
CA GLN A 180 -19.60 10.38 -8.45
C GLN A 180 -20.24 8.98 -8.39
N GLN A 181 -21.44 8.91 -7.85
CA GLN A 181 -22.23 7.69 -7.84
C GLN A 181 -22.87 7.48 -9.22
N ILE A 182 -22.60 6.32 -9.81
CA ILE A 182 -23.16 5.90 -11.10
C ILE A 182 -24.30 4.90 -10.88
N ASP A 183 -24.18 4.03 -9.89
CA ASP A 183 -25.17 3.04 -9.50
C ASP A 183 -25.10 2.74 -7.98
N ASN A 184 -25.93 1.80 -7.50
CA ASN A 184 -25.93 1.34 -6.11
C ASN A 184 -25.14 0.03 -5.91
N VAL A 185 -24.42 -0.42 -6.94
CA VAL A 185 -23.63 -1.66 -6.90
C VAL A 185 -22.23 -1.37 -6.36
N PHE A 186 -21.62 -0.28 -6.82
CA PHE A 186 -20.27 0.10 -6.45
C PHE A 186 -20.27 1.26 -5.45
N ALA A 187 -19.63 1.04 -4.30
CA ALA A 187 -19.24 2.11 -3.39
C ALA A 187 -18.33 3.12 -4.10
N THR A 188 -18.56 4.41 -3.84
CA THR A 188 -17.76 5.53 -4.36
C THR A 188 -16.66 5.93 -3.37
N ASN A 189 -15.66 6.68 -3.85
CA ASN A 189 -14.48 7.09 -3.05
C ASN A 189 -13.85 5.91 -2.26
N HIS A 190 -13.79 4.73 -2.88
CA HIS A 190 -13.47 3.47 -2.23
C HIS A 190 -12.43 2.68 -3.04
N ALA A 191 -11.61 1.91 -2.32
CA ALA A 191 -10.59 1.06 -2.91
C ALA A 191 -11.14 -0.34 -3.21
N TYR A 192 -10.75 -0.90 -4.34
CA TYR A 192 -11.09 -2.24 -4.81
C TYR A 192 -9.82 -3.01 -5.18
N SER A 193 -9.84 -4.32 -5.02
CA SER A 193 -8.81 -5.20 -5.59
C SER A 193 -9.16 -5.47 -7.05
N ILE A 194 -8.17 -5.50 -7.94
CA ILE A 194 -8.33 -6.17 -9.23
C ILE A 194 -7.76 -7.58 -9.06
N LEU A 195 -8.63 -8.59 -9.21
CA LEU A 195 -8.27 -10.00 -9.03
C LEU A 195 -7.81 -10.65 -10.32
N LYS A 196 -8.33 -10.17 -11.46
CA LYS A 196 -8.01 -10.70 -12.78
C LYS A 196 -8.17 -9.60 -13.82
N ILE A 197 -7.28 -9.61 -14.80
CA ILE A 197 -7.34 -8.82 -16.02
C ILE A 197 -7.23 -9.82 -17.17
N ASP A 198 -8.26 -9.86 -18.01
CA ASP A 198 -8.29 -10.57 -19.28
C ASP A 198 -8.43 -9.56 -20.42
N ASP A 199 -8.29 -9.98 -21.68
CA ASP A 199 -8.17 -9.10 -22.87
C ASP A 199 -9.21 -7.97 -22.98
N ASP A 200 -10.43 -8.20 -22.50
CA ASP A 200 -11.53 -7.23 -22.51
C ASP A 200 -12.29 -7.12 -21.17
N GLN A 201 -11.84 -7.83 -20.13
CA GLN A 201 -12.56 -7.93 -18.85
C GLN A 201 -11.67 -7.74 -17.64
N ILE A 202 -12.23 -7.10 -16.61
CA ILE A 202 -11.58 -6.91 -15.30
C ILE A 202 -12.49 -7.50 -14.24
N ILE A 203 -11.95 -8.38 -13.41
CA ILE A 203 -12.62 -8.86 -12.21
C ILE A 203 -12.16 -8.00 -11.03
N VAL A 204 -13.07 -7.18 -10.51
CA VAL A 204 -12.83 -6.34 -9.33
C VAL A 204 -13.46 -6.95 -8.09
N ARG A 205 -12.88 -6.69 -6.92
CA ARG A 205 -13.42 -7.09 -5.63
C ARG A 205 -13.59 -5.92 -4.66
N ASN A 206 -14.79 -5.78 -4.11
CA ASN A 206 -15.07 -4.87 -3.00
C ASN A 206 -14.54 -5.46 -1.67
N PRO A 207 -13.64 -4.78 -0.94
CA PRO A 207 -13.04 -5.28 0.30
C PRO A 207 -14.06 -5.51 1.44
N TRP A 208 -15.30 -5.03 1.34
CA TRP A 208 -16.35 -5.35 2.31
C TRP A 208 -16.73 -6.85 2.35
N GLY A 209 -16.45 -7.59 1.26
CA GLY A 209 -16.58 -9.05 1.25
C GLY A 209 -18.01 -9.56 1.46
N LEU A 210 -19.01 -8.83 0.94
CA LEU A 210 -20.41 -9.22 0.95
C LEU A 210 -20.58 -10.55 0.21
N LYS A 211 -21.16 -11.54 0.89
CA LYS A 211 -21.29 -12.91 0.36
C LYS A 211 -21.99 -12.90 -1.01
N ASN A 212 -21.37 -13.54 -2.00
CA ASN A 212 -21.85 -13.67 -3.39
C ASN A 212 -22.03 -12.34 -4.14
N ARG A 213 -21.48 -11.23 -3.65
CA ARG A 213 -21.63 -9.89 -4.26
C ARG A 213 -20.38 -9.02 -4.10
N ASP A 214 -19.25 -9.60 -3.71
CA ASP A 214 -18.02 -8.83 -3.54
C ASP A 214 -17.18 -8.81 -4.81
N GLN A 215 -17.36 -9.75 -5.74
CA GLN A 215 -16.65 -9.78 -7.02
C GLN A 215 -17.56 -9.42 -8.19
N HIS A 216 -17.04 -8.61 -9.10
CA HIS A 216 -17.75 -8.17 -10.30
C HIS A 216 -16.84 -8.25 -11.52
N THR A 217 -17.36 -8.82 -12.59
CA THR A 217 -16.71 -8.82 -13.91
C THR A 217 -17.25 -7.64 -14.70
N LEU A 218 -16.33 -6.82 -15.23
CA LEU A 218 -16.64 -5.60 -15.96
C LEU A 218 -15.88 -5.59 -17.27
N THR A 219 -16.50 -5.09 -18.34
CA THR A 219 -15.75 -4.65 -19.51
C THR A 219 -14.87 -3.44 -19.18
N PHE A 220 -13.86 -3.14 -20.00
CA PHE A 220 -13.03 -1.94 -19.79
C PHE A 220 -13.83 -0.64 -19.82
N GLU A 221 -14.88 -0.54 -20.63
CA GLU A 221 -15.73 0.65 -20.67
C GLU A 221 -16.58 0.79 -19.42
N GLU A 222 -17.19 -0.29 -18.92
CA GLU A 222 -17.91 -0.29 -17.65
C GLU A 222 -17.01 0.04 -16.46
N PHE A 223 -15.76 -0.43 -16.50
CA PHE A 223 -14.74 -0.11 -15.52
C PHE A 223 -14.38 1.38 -15.57
N LYS A 224 -14.07 1.94 -16.76
CA LYS A 224 -13.74 3.37 -16.93
C LYS A 224 -14.88 4.30 -16.52
N GLN A 225 -16.13 3.87 -16.64
CA GLN A 225 -17.28 4.64 -16.15
C GLN A 225 -17.27 4.77 -14.62
N ARG A 226 -16.83 3.75 -13.88
CA ARG A 226 -16.93 3.65 -12.41
C ARG A 226 -15.64 3.98 -11.67
N PHE A 227 -14.48 3.72 -12.27
CA PHE A 227 -13.17 3.85 -11.65
C PHE A 227 -12.39 5.04 -12.21
N ALA A 228 -11.69 5.75 -11.34
CA ALA A 228 -10.90 6.93 -11.69
C ALA A 228 -9.45 6.60 -12.01
N SER A 229 -8.90 5.58 -11.36
CA SER A 229 -7.52 5.15 -11.52
C SER A 229 -7.31 3.72 -11.05
N ILE A 230 -6.21 3.13 -11.50
CA ILE A 230 -5.59 1.93 -10.93
C ILE A 230 -4.23 2.30 -10.34
N GLU A 231 -3.76 1.51 -9.39
CA GLU A 231 -2.41 1.56 -8.84
C GLU A 231 -1.82 0.14 -8.95
N CYS A 232 -0.70 0.02 -9.65
CA CYS A 232 -0.06 -1.25 -10.00
C CYS A 232 1.28 -1.40 -9.27
N CYS A 233 1.46 -2.52 -8.58
CA CYS A 233 2.68 -2.85 -7.85
C CYS A 233 3.59 -3.74 -8.71
N TYR A 234 4.78 -3.26 -9.05
CA TYR A 234 5.75 -3.99 -9.88
C TYR A 234 6.53 -5.02 -9.07
N HIS A 235 5.81 -5.92 -8.38
CA HIS A 235 6.43 -7.01 -7.63
C HIS A 235 6.76 -8.19 -8.55
N PHE A 236 8.04 -8.49 -8.65
CA PHE A 236 8.60 -9.64 -9.35
C PHE A 236 9.07 -10.69 -8.35
N ASP A 237 8.75 -11.96 -8.63
CA ASP A 237 9.20 -13.09 -7.82
C ASP A 237 10.71 -13.27 -7.94
N GLY A 238 11.39 -13.55 -6.82
CA GLY A 238 12.83 -13.82 -6.78
C GLY A 238 13.72 -12.57 -6.87
N TYR A 239 13.17 -11.38 -7.07
CA TYR A 239 13.95 -10.14 -7.05
C TYR A 239 14.52 -9.86 -5.65
N GLN A 240 15.75 -9.35 -5.62
CA GLN A 240 16.45 -8.91 -4.44
C GLN A 240 16.10 -7.46 -4.08
N TYR A 241 16.21 -7.14 -2.79
CA TYR A 241 15.98 -5.80 -2.25
C TYR A 241 17.12 -5.44 -1.30
N GLN A 242 17.79 -4.31 -1.54
CA GLN A 242 18.77 -3.75 -0.62
C GLN A 242 18.43 -2.27 -0.38
N SER A 243 18.44 -1.85 0.88
CA SER A 243 18.26 -0.46 1.25
C SER A 243 19.40 0.04 2.12
N GLU A 244 19.61 1.35 2.09
CA GLU A 244 20.60 2.03 2.91
C GLU A 244 20.04 3.36 3.40
N LYS A 245 20.10 3.55 4.71
CA LYS A 245 19.73 4.80 5.36
C LYS A 245 20.87 5.80 5.25
N VAL A 246 20.56 7.01 4.82
CA VAL A 246 21.52 8.05 4.46
C VAL A 246 21.18 9.33 5.19
N THR A 247 22.11 9.82 5.99
CA THR A 247 22.13 11.24 6.38
C THR A 247 22.97 11.99 5.34
N SER A 248 22.43 13.06 4.75
CA SER A 248 23.16 13.87 3.77
C SER A 248 23.21 15.34 4.18
N ASP A 249 24.17 16.05 3.61
CA ASP A 249 24.17 17.51 3.60
C ASP A 249 23.14 18.02 2.57
N VAL A 250 22.79 19.30 2.64
CA VAL A 250 21.94 20.01 1.67
C VAL A 250 22.67 20.20 0.34
N LEU A 251 24.00 20.41 0.39
CA LEU A 251 24.79 20.79 -0.78
C LEU A 251 25.49 19.63 -1.48
N GLU A 252 25.73 18.53 -0.76
CA GLU A 252 26.56 17.43 -1.26
C GLU A 252 25.69 16.25 -1.75
N PRO A 253 25.80 15.86 -3.03
CA PRO A 253 25.14 14.66 -3.53
C PRO A 253 25.73 13.40 -2.90
N VAL A 254 24.92 12.34 -2.87
CA VAL A 254 25.32 11.01 -2.38
C VAL A 254 25.41 10.03 -3.55
N TYR A 255 26.49 9.27 -3.58
CA TYR A 255 26.81 8.37 -4.68
C TYR A 255 26.70 6.89 -4.26
N PHE A 256 26.10 6.09 -5.15
CA PHE A 256 26.05 4.64 -5.03
C PHE A 256 26.65 4.00 -6.28
N GLU A 257 27.57 3.06 -6.10
CA GLU A 257 27.99 2.12 -7.14
C GLU A 257 27.04 0.92 -7.10
N ILE A 258 26.47 0.56 -8.26
CA ILE A 258 25.66 -0.64 -8.42
C ILE A 258 26.33 -1.56 -9.44
N GLU A 259 26.71 -2.74 -8.99
CA GLU A 259 27.16 -3.82 -9.86
C GLU A 259 25.96 -4.67 -10.27
N ILE A 260 25.56 -4.55 -11.53
CA ILE A 260 24.50 -5.36 -12.14
C ILE A 260 25.10 -6.71 -12.53
N LYS A 261 24.54 -7.79 -11.99
CA LYS A 261 25.04 -9.16 -12.20
C LYS A 261 24.18 -10.00 -13.14
N ALA A 262 22.93 -9.64 -13.34
CA ALA A 262 21.99 -10.36 -14.18
C ALA A 262 21.19 -9.42 -15.08
N PRO A 263 20.74 -9.88 -16.26
CA PRO A 263 19.80 -9.13 -17.06
C PRO A 263 18.43 -9.00 -16.37
N GLY A 264 17.74 -7.88 -16.60
CA GLY A 264 16.37 -7.65 -16.15
C GLY A 264 16.10 -6.20 -15.79
N ASN A 265 14.93 -5.97 -15.18
CA ASN A 265 14.50 -4.64 -14.76
C ASN A 265 15.02 -4.32 -13.36
N TYR A 266 15.67 -3.18 -13.20
CA TYR A 266 16.16 -2.67 -11.94
C TYR A 266 15.49 -1.34 -11.63
N PHE A 267 15.20 -1.12 -10.35
CA PHE A 267 14.57 0.08 -9.83
C PHE A 267 15.42 0.66 -8.71
N PHE A 268 15.62 1.97 -8.75
CA PHE A 268 16.41 2.72 -7.79
C PHE A 268 15.52 3.80 -7.19
N THR A 269 15.35 3.78 -5.88
CA THR A 269 14.36 4.63 -5.20
C THR A 269 14.99 5.40 -4.05
N VAL A 270 14.70 6.69 -3.99
CA VAL A 270 14.94 7.56 -2.84
C VAL A 270 13.63 7.77 -2.09
N ASN A 271 13.64 7.50 -0.79
CA ASN A 271 12.51 7.69 0.11
C ASN A 271 12.83 8.71 1.20
N GLN A 272 12.05 9.79 1.26
CA GLN A 272 12.05 10.73 2.38
C GLN A 272 11.08 10.26 3.48
N LYS A 273 11.18 10.79 4.71
CA LYS A 273 10.30 10.42 5.83
C LYS A 273 8.82 10.74 5.56
N ASN A 274 7.92 9.81 5.90
CA ASN A 274 6.48 10.03 5.76
C ASN A 274 5.95 11.07 6.76
N LYS A 275 4.99 11.91 6.35
CA LYS A 275 4.24 12.82 7.25
C LYS A 275 3.76 12.15 8.54
N ARG A 276 3.33 10.89 8.47
CA ARG A 276 2.87 10.13 9.64
C ARG A 276 3.96 9.94 10.71
N TRP A 277 5.25 9.90 10.32
CA TRP A 277 6.39 9.84 11.26
C TRP A 277 6.51 11.10 12.12
N PHE A 278 6.06 12.25 11.61
CA PHE A 278 6.09 13.55 12.30
C PHE A 278 4.94 13.71 13.31
N ARG A 279 3.87 12.89 13.25
CA ARG A 279 2.71 13.02 14.14
C ARG A 279 3.08 12.93 15.62
N ASN A 280 4.09 12.12 15.94
CA ASN A 280 4.58 11.94 17.32
C ASN A 280 5.75 12.89 17.65
N LYS A 281 6.07 13.84 16.76
CA LYS A 281 7.16 14.82 16.91
C LYS A 281 6.64 16.22 16.56
N PRO A 282 5.74 16.80 17.38
CA PRO A 282 5.04 18.05 17.05
C PRO A 282 5.96 19.26 16.89
N HIS A 283 7.19 19.18 17.41
CA HIS A 283 8.23 20.20 17.25
C HIS A 283 8.90 20.18 15.86
N LEU A 284 8.72 19.11 15.08
CA LEU A 284 9.25 19.01 13.72
C LEU A 284 8.17 19.34 12.70
N LYS A 285 8.45 20.31 11.82
CA LYS A 285 7.60 20.61 10.68
C LYS A 285 7.84 19.60 9.56
N TYR A 286 6.78 18.93 9.12
CA TYR A 286 6.83 18.13 7.90
C TYR A 286 6.94 19.03 6.67
N VAL A 287 7.92 18.76 5.82
CA VAL A 287 8.07 19.33 4.49
C VAL A 287 8.72 18.28 3.60
N ILE A 288 8.26 18.15 2.36
CA ILE A 288 8.93 17.33 1.34
C ILE A 288 9.98 18.21 0.70
N SER A 289 11.20 17.67 0.60
CA SER A 289 12.31 18.37 -0.02
C SER A 289 12.40 17.96 -1.49
N PRO A 290 12.72 18.88 -2.41
CA PRO A 290 13.04 18.51 -3.78
C PRO A 290 14.13 17.45 -3.82
N CYS A 291 13.96 16.45 -4.68
CA CYS A 291 14.87 15.33 -4.81
C CYS A 291 15.17 15.06 -6.28
N GLN A 292 16.46 14.92 -6.57
CA GLN A 292 16.98 14.50 -7.85
C GLN A 292 17.67 13.14 -7.72
N ILE A 293 17.35 12.25 -8.65
CA ILE A 293 18.05 10.98 -8.82
C ILE A 293 18.57 10.91 -10.26
N GLN A 294 19.83 10.51 -10.43
CA GLN A 294 20.45 10.31 -11.74
C GLN A 294 21.14 8.96 -11.78
N MET A 295 21.01 8.26 -12.90
CA MET A 295 21.75 7.05 -13.19
C MET A 295 22.76 7.32 -14.29
N ILE A 296 24.02 6.97 -14.02
CA ILE A 296 25.16 7.20 -14.88
C ILE A 296 25.81 5.88 -15.24
N TYR A 297 26.16 5.74 -16.51
CA TYR A 297 26.95 4.64 -17.06
C TYR A 297 28.09 5.21 -17.90
N GLY A 298 29.33 4.87 -17.54
CA GLY A 298 30.50 5.57 -18.06
C GLY A 298 30.39 7.08 -17.78
N ASP A 299 30.35 7.88 -18.85
CA ASP A 299 30.20 9.34 -18.78
C ASP A 299 28.79 9.84 -19.16
N THR A 300 27.82 8.94 -19.36
CA THR A 300 26.47 9.30 -19.81
C THR A 300 25.41 9.09 -18.75
N ILE A 301 24.53 10.07 -18.63
CA ILE A 301 23.30 9.98 -17.85
C ILE A 301 22.29 9.13 -18.64
N LEU A 302 22.01 7.93 -18.15
CA LEU A 302 21.05 7.01 -18.77
C LEU A 302 19.61 7.39 -18.44
N ASN A 303 19.34 7.76 -17.19
CA ASN A 303 18.02 8.16 -16.73
C ASN A 303 18.16 9.18 -15.59
N GLN A 304 17.24 10.12 -15.50
CA GLN A 304 17.19 11.08 -14.42
C GLN A 304 15.75 11.48 -14.14
N GLN A 305 15.46 11.72 -12.87
CA GLN A 305 14.19 12.29 -12.42
C GLN A 305 14.48 13.38 -11.41
N HIS A 306 13.68 14.43 -11.47
CA HIS A 306 13.69 15.52 -10.51
C HIS A 306 12.26 15.79 -10.08
N HIS A 307 11.99 15.67 -8.79
CA HIS A 307 10.67 15.96 -8.24
C HIS A 307 10.78 16.97 -7.12
N GLN A 308 10.02 18.05 -7.24
CA GLN A 308 9.93 19.09 -6.22
C GLN A 308 9.08 18.67 -5.01
N SER A 309 8.21 17.68 -5.22
CA SER A 309 7.07 17.43 -4.35
C SER A 309 6.73 15.93 -4.29
N ASN A 310 7.69 15.03 -4.52
CA ASN A 310 7.45 13.61 -4.28
C ASN A 310 8.32 13.10 -3.14
N LYS A 311 7.66 12.49 -2.14
CA LYS A 311 8.33 11.83 -1.02
C LYS A 311 9.18 10.66 -1.49
N GLU A 312 8.72 10.00 -2.55
CA GLU A 312 9.39 8.89 -3.18
C GLU A 312 9.72 9.26 -4.62
N VAL A 313 10.99 9.14 -4.98
CA VAL A 313 11.45 9.35 -6.34
C VAL A 313 12.17 8.09 -6.77
N TRP A 314 11.79 7.54 -7.92
CA TRP A 314 12.46 6.37 -8.45
C TRP A 314 12.70 6.48 -9.95
N ILE A 315 13.79 5.87 -10.38
CA ILE A 315 14.11 5.61 -11.77
C ILE A 315 14.25 4.11 -11.96
N ASN A 316 14.15 3.66 -13.20
CA ASN A 316 14.35 2.28 -13.55
C ASN A 316 15.14 2.15 -14.84
N TRP A 317 15.68 0.96 -15.06
CA TRP A 317 16.32 0.57 -16.31
C TRP A 317 16.21 -0.94 -16.54
N ASN A 318 16.19 -1.36 -17.80
CA ASN A 318 16.32 -2.76 -18.18
C ASN A 318 17.75 -3.02 -18.64
N PHE A 319 18.51 -3.80 -17.88
CA PHE A 319 19.86 -4.20 -18.26
C PHE A 319 19.79 -5.53 -19.01
N ASN A 320 20.51 -5.64 -20.13
CA ASN A 320 20.59 -6.86 -20.93
C ASN A 320 21.88 -7.67 -20.66
N ARG A 321 22.81 -7.13 -19.85
CA ARG A 321 24.09 -7.74 -19.52
C ARG A 321 24.61 -7.22 -18.17
N PRO A 322 25.54 -7.93 -17.53
CA PRO A 322 26.25 -7.42 -16.36
C PRO A 322 27.03 -6.14 -16.69
N CYS A 323 26.98 -5.17 -15.79
CA CYS A 323 27.68 -3.90 -15.93
C CYS A 323 27.79 -3.20 -14.56
N LYS A 324 28.51 -2.08 -14.52
CA LYS A 324 28.58 -1.21 -13.35
C LYS A 324 27.97 0.14 -13.69
N ILE A 325 27.08 0.62 -12.84
CA ILE A 325 26.50 1.96 -12.95
C ILE A 325 26.74 2.74 -11.66
N TYR A 326 26.52 4.05 -11.72
CA TYR A 326 26.47 4.92 -10.56
C TYR A 326 25.10 5.57 -10.44
N ILE A 327 24.59 5.67 -9.22
CA ILE A 327 23.41 6.45 -8.89
C ILE A 327 23.83 7.67 -8.07
N ILE A 328 23.40 8.84 -8.51
CA ILE A 328 23.53 10.09 -7.77
C ILE A 328 22.19 10.43 -7.15
N CYS A 329 22.17 10.70 -5.84
CA CYS A 329 21.01 11.19 -5.13
C CYS A 329 21.32 12.55 -4.52
N GLN A 330 20.51 13.56 -4.84
CA GLN A 330 20.61 14.90 -4.26
C GLN A 330 19.26 15.31 -3.69
N ILE A 331 19.26 15.83 -2.46
CA ILE A 331 18.05 16.29 -1.78
C ILE A 331 18.26 17.71 -1.28
N GLU A 332 17.43 18.62 -1.75
CA GLU A 332 17.46 20.03 -1.37
C GLU A 332 16.67 20.24 -0.07
N TRP A 333 17.25 19.82 1.05
CA TRP A 333 16.55 19.76 2.34
C TRP A 333 15.89 21.08 2.74
N GLN A 334 14.56 21.11 2.73
CA GLN A 334 13.76 22.27 3.15
C GLN A 334 13.61 22.34 4.68
N ASN A 335 13.87 21.24 5.39
CA ASN A 335 13.97 21.19 6.85
C ASN A 335 15.22 20.39 7.24
N ILE A 336 16.31 21.09 7.54
CA ILE A 336 17.59 20.50 7.92
C ILE A 336 17.54 19.68 9.22
N ALA A 337 16.51 19.84 10.06
CA ALA A 337 16.32 19.00 11.25
C ALA A 337 15.95 17.55 10.88
N VAL A 338 15.58 17.30 9.62
CA VAL A 338 15.35 15.97 9.06
C VAL A 338 16.08 15.89 7.73
N ASN A 339 17.34 15.46 7.78
CA ASN A 339 18.21 15.30 6.61
C ASN A 339 18.53 13.83 6.31
N GLU A 340 17.57 12.94 6.61
CA GLU A 340 17.69 11.50 6.38
C GLU A 340 16.76 11.04 5.26
N PHE A 341 17.32 10.32 4.29
CA PHE A 341 16.58 9.56 3.30
C PHE A 341 17.01 8.10 3.29
N ILE A 342 16.24 7.26 2.61
CA ILE A 342 16.58 5.86 2.38
C ILE A 342 16.71 5.64 0.88
N PHE A 343 17.90 5.22 0.44
CA PHE A 343 18.13 4.73 -0.91
C PHE A 343 17.87 3.23 -0.95
N ASN A 344 17.22 2.73 -2.00
CA ASN A 344 17.05 1.30 -2.19
C ASN A 344 17.14 0.90 -3.65
N THR A 345 17.67 -0.30 -3.86
CA THR A 345 17.73 -0.98 -5.14
C THR A 345 16.86 -2.23 -5.10
N TYR A 346 16.07 -2.43 -6.14
CA TYR A 346 15.22 -3.60 -6.34
C TYR A 346 15.45 -4.17 -7.74
N GLY A 347 15.84 -5.45 -7.84
CA GLY A 347 16.21 -6.06 -9.11
C GLY A 347 16.61 -7.53 -9.01
N PRO A 348 16.87 -8.21 -10.14
CA PRO A 348 17.20 -9.64 -10.18
C PRO A 348 18.42 -10.05 -9.35
N ASP A 349 19.57 -9.41 -9.57
CA ASP A 349 20.82 -9.70 -8.86
C ASP A 349 21.80 -8.53 -8.97
N PHE A 350 22.29 -8.02 -7.84
CA PHE A 350 23.19 -6.87 -7.81
C PHE A 350 24.03 -6.81 -6.52
N ASN A 351 25.05 -5.96 -6.54
CA ASN A 351 25.65 -5.40 -5.32
C ASN A 351 25.44 -3.89 -5.30
N GLN A 352 24.96 -3.34 -4.18
CA GLN A 352 24.92 -1.90 -3.94
C GLN A 352 25.97 -1.51 -2.90
N LYS A 353 26.74 -0.46 -3.19
CA LYS A 353 27.75 0.11 -2.29
C LYS A 353 27.75 1.63 -2.34
N ARG A 354 27.74 2.31 -1.19
CA ARG A 354 27.99 3.75 -1.11
C ARG A 354 29.46 4.06 -1.43
N VAL A 355 29.68 5.09 -2.25
CA VAL A 355 31.02 5.58 -2.64
C VAL A 355 31.13 7.08 -2.39
N HIS A 356 32.36 7.60 -2.33
CA HIS A 356 32.63 9.03 -2.09
C HIS A 356 32.72 9.83 -3.39
N GLU A 357 33.00 9.16 -4.51
CA GLU A 357 33.15 9.76 -5.83
C GLU A 357 32.76 8.74 -6.91
N ILE A 358 32.50 9.24 -8.12
CA ILE A 358 32.25 8.42 -9.31
C ILE A 358 33.59 8.21 -10.03
N ILE A 359 33.93 6.95 -10.27
CA ILE A 359 35.08 6.61 -11.10
C ILE A 359 34.59 6.51 -12.54
N GLN A 360 34.87 7.55 -13.32
CA GLN A 360 34.50 7.64 -14.74
C GLN A 360 35.25 6.60 -15.58
N SER A 361 34.57 6.05 -16.58
CA SER A 361 35.13 5.09 -17.54
C SER A 361 34.52 5.29 -18.92
N ASN A 362 35.33 5.15 -19.96
CA ASN A 362 34.90 5.23 -21.36
C ASN A 362 34.21 3.92 -21.78
N GLU A 363 32.97 3.69 -21.34
CA GLU A 363 32.16 2.53 -21.75
C GLU A 363 31.13 2.91 -22.84
N ASP A 364 30.98 2.05 -23.87
CA ASP A 364 30.06 2.28 -25.00
C ASP A 364 28.62 1.86 -24.66
N ILE A 365 27.68 2.80 -24.80
CA ILE A 365 26.26 2.68 -24.41
C ILE A 365 25.42 1.93 -25.43
N ASN A 366 25.86 1.84 -26.69
CA ASN A 366 25.06 1.28 -27.79
C ASN A 366 24.68 -0.21 -27.58
N ASN A 367 25.26 -0.87 -26.58
CA ASN A 367 24.98 -2.25 -26.21
C ASN A 367 24.11 -2.43 -24.95
N LEU A 368 23.67 -1.36 -24.28
CA LEU A 368 22.72 -1.44 -23.16
C LEU A 368 21.29 -1.35 -23.70
N GLY A 369 20.55 -2.46 -23.63
CA GLY A 369 19.15 -2.52 -24.05
C GLY A 369 18.30 -1.44 -23.37
N GLN A 370 17.29 -0.95 -24.08
CA GLN A 370 16.35 0.05 -23.58
C GLN A 370 14.95 -0.56 -23.54
N ILE A 371 14.37 -0.65 -22.34
CA ILE A 371 12.92 -0.77 -22.17
C ILE A 371 12.52 0.30 -21.15
N GLN A 372 11.79 1.32 -21.61
CA GLN A 372 11.08 2.23 -20.70
C GLN A 372 9.91 1.46 -20.11
N PHE A 373 9.98 1.15 -18.82
CA PHE A 373 8.77 0.76 -18.09
C PHE A 373 7.83 1.96 -18.04
N LEU A 374 6.53 1.68 -17.96
CA LEU A 374 5.47 2.65 -17.85
C LEU A 374 5.66 3.57 -16.63
N GLN A 375 6.42 4.66 -16.77
CA GLN A 375 6.46 5.82 -15.89
C GLN A 375 5.71 6.97 -16.59
N ARG A 376 4.77 7.61 -15.88
CA ARG A 376 4.16 8.88 -16.32
C ARG A 376 4.01 9.81 -15.12
N ASP A 377 4.24 11.10 -15.38
CA ASP A 377 4.53 12.15 -14.41
C ASP A 377 3.57 12.21 -13.21
N SER A 378 4.18 12.09 -12.02
CA SER A 378 3.54 12.18 -10.70
C SER A 378 3.27 13.62 -10.24
N GLU A 379 3.48 14.64 -11.08
CA GLU A 379 3.47 16.07 -10.69
C GLU A 379 2.14 16.54 -10.09
N LYS A 380 1.02 15.84 -10.36
CA LYS A 380 -0.32 16.20 -9.83
C LYS A 380 -0.73 15.44 -8.56
N GLU A 381 0.15 14.63 -7.98
CA GLU A 381 -0.21 13.68 -6.91
C GLU A 381 -0.31 14.33 -5.53
N GLN A 382 0.49 15.35 -5.22
CA GLN A 382 0.46 16.01 -3.91
C GLN A 382 -0.77 16.89 -3.68
N GLU A 383 -1.26 17.61 -4.69
CA GLU A 383 -2.50 18.39 -4.53
C GLU A 383 -3.68 17.48 -4.20
N GLU A 384 -3.70 16.25 -4.75
CA GLU A 384 -4.70 15.24 -4.42
C GLU A 384 -4.50 14.74 -2.97
N GLU A 385 -3.26 14.48 -2.52
CA GLU A 385 -2.98 14.10 -1.13
C GLU A 385 -3.34 15.20 -0.11
N GLU A 386 -3.07 16.47 -0.39
CA GLU A 386 -3.40 17.58 0.52
C GLU A 386 -4.90 17.87 0.57
N LYS A 387 -5.57 17.91 -0.60
CA LYS A 387 -7.04 18.07 -0.68
C LYS A 387 -7.75 16.90 -0.03
N GLN A 388 -7.23 15.68 -0.14
CA GLN A 388 -7.84 14.50 0.45
C GLN A 388 -7.57 14.38 1.96
N ASN A 389 -6.41 14.83 2.46
CA ASN A 389 -6.12 14.94 3.89
C ASN A 389 -6.90 16.07 4.59
N GLN A 390 -7.15 17.19 3.91
CA GLN A 390 -8.09 18.22 4.42
C GLN A 390 -9.51 17.67 4.47
N ASN A 391 -9.96 16.99 3.41
CA ASN A 391 -11.23 16.26 3.43
C ASN A 391 -11.26 15.14 4.48
N GLN A 392 -10.12 14.52 4.84
CA GLN A 392 -9.99 13.50 5.89
C GLN A 392 -10.24 14.07 7.29
N GLN A 393 -9.74 15.28 7.60
CA GLN A 393 -10.06 15.95 8.86
C GLN A 393 -11.55 16.32 8.93
N VAL A 394 -12.11 16.74 7.78
CA VAL A 394 -13.53 17.08 7.65
C VAL A 394 -14.43 15.84 7.72
N GLU A 395 -14.06 14.70 7.12
CA GLU A 395 -14.80 13.44 7.21
C GLU A 395 -14.72 12.84 8.62
N ILE A 396 -13.57 12.91 9.29
CA ILE A 396 -13.45 12.54 10.70
C ILE A 396 -14.40 13.41 11.55
N GLN A 397 -14.45 14.72 11.31
CA GLN A 397 -15.40 15.63 11.96
C GLN A 397 -16.87 15.39 11.54
N GLN A 398 -17.15 15.01 10.31
CA GLN A 398 -18.51 14.72 9.83
C GLN A 398 -19.01 13.37 10.35
N ILE A 399 -18.14 12.36 10.50
CA ILE A 399 -18.43 11.11 11.19
C ILE A 399 -18.65 11.37 12.70
N GLU A 400 -17.90 12.31 13.29
CA GLU A 400 -18.15 12.81 14.65
C GLU A 400 -19.53 13.46 14.79
N ASN A 401 -19.98 14.22 13.78
CA ASN A 401 -21.28 14.91 13.78
C ASN A 401 -22.47 14.01 13.39
N ALA A 402 -22.27 13.04 12.50
CA ALA A 402 -23.33 12.12 12.04
C ALA A 402 -23.69 11.04 13.07
N GLN A 403 -22.89 10.86 14.14
CA GLN A 403 -23.18 9.94 15.24
C GLN A 403 -24.16 10.51 16.29
N VAL A 404 -24.69 11.72 16.09
CA VAL A 404 -25.70 12.35 16.96
C VAL A 404 -27.14 12.15 16.43
N ILE A 405 -27.35 11.50 15.28
CA ILE A 405 -28.70 11.32 14.70
C ILE A 405 -29.08 9.84 14.63
N SER A 406 -29.98 9.47 15.55
CA SER A 406 -31.01 8.42 15.58
C SER A 406 -30.79 7.04 14.92
N PRO A 407 -31.19 5.93 15.59
CA PRO A 407 -31.07 4.56 15.06
C PRO A 407 -31.96 4.33 13.81
N PRO A 408 -31.67 3.31 12.98
CA PRO A 408 -32.44 3.01 11.78
C PRO A 408 -33.91 2.70 12.11
N PRO A 409 -34.86 2.96 11.20
CA PRO A 409 -36.28 2.75 11.46
C PRO A 409 -36.56 1.30 11.81
N GLN A 410 -37.21 1.09 12.95
CA GLN A 410 -37.70 -0.21 13.39
C GLN A 410 -38.61 -0.81 12.32
N GLN A 411 -38.31 -2.05 11.91
CA GLN A 411 -39.24 -2.84 11.12
C GLN A 411 -40.55 -2.98 11.91
N LYS A 412 -41.63 -2.42 11.38
CA LYS A 412 -42.98 -2.67 11.91
C LYS A 412 -43.27 -4.16 11.83
N GLU A 413 -43.47 -4.77 12.99
CA GLU A 413 -44.05 -6.11 13.13
C GLU A 413 -45.33 -6.19 12.29
N ARG A 414 -45.39 -7.19 11.41
CA ARG A 414 -46.66 -7.58 10.76
C ARG A 414 -47.54 -8.20 11.84
N LYS A 415 -48.52 -7.44 12.32
CA LYS A 415 -49.67 -7.99 13.05
C LYS A 415 -50.41 -8.94 12.12
N SER A 416 -50.60 -10.17 12.59
CA SER A 416 -51.53 -11.14 12.01
C SER A 416 -52.95 -10.57 12.04
N CYS A 417 -53.55 -10.34 10.87
CA CYS A 417 -54.98 -10.15 10.75
C CYS A 417 -55.60 -11.50 10.39
N GLY A 418 -56.28 -12.10 11.36
CA GLY A 418 -57.17 -13.24 11.13
C GLY A 418 -58.56 -12.76 10.72
N GLN A 419 -59.25 -13.65 10.01
CA GLN A 419 -60.67 -13.64 9.64
C GLN A 419 -61.04 -12.95 8.31
N CYS A 420 -61.07 -13.76 7.26
CA CYS A 420 -62.16 -13.71 6.27
C CYS A 420 -62.93 -15.02 6.37
N THR A 421 -64.19 -14.93 6.80
CA THR A 421 -65.19 -16.01 6.72
C THR A 421 -66.20 -15.61 5.64
N ILE A 422 -66.30 -16.46 4.62
CA ILE A 422 -67.44 -16.79 3.76
C ILE A 422 -68.74 -16.00 4.03
N TYR A 423 -69.15 -15.14 3.09
CA TYR A 423 -70.32 -15.28 2.19
C TYR A 423 -70.41 -14.08 1.24
#